data_AF-A0A078I5A2-F1
#
_entry.id   AF-A0A078I5A2-F1
#
_cell.length_a   1.000
_cell.length_b   1.000
_cell.length_c   1.000
_cell.angle_alpha   90.00
_cell.angle_beta   90.00
_cell.angle_gamma   90.00
#
_symmetry.space_group_name_H-M   'P 1'
#
loop_
_entity.id
_entity.type
_entity.pdbx_description
1 polymer ?
#
loop_
_entity_poly.entity_id
_entity_poly.type
_entity_poly.pdbx_seq_one_letter_code
_entity_poly.pdbx_strand_id
1 'polypeptide(L)'
;MLMQIIFSLRVPPPGKGALYIRPLLIGSGAILGVAPAPEYTFLIYASPVGDYHKASSGLNLRVDHKSHRAHSGGTGGVKSCTNYSPVVKSLVEAKSSGFSDVLFLDAATGRNIEEASACNIFIVKGNIVSTPPTSGTILPGITRKSISELASDIGYQVQERDVSVEELLEAEEVFCTGTAMVVKAVETVTFHDKKIKYRTGEEALSTKLHLMLTNIQMGIVEDKKSWMVEINGCDE
;
A
#
# COMPACT_ATOMS: atom_id res chain seq x y z
N MET A 1 3.99 -14.39 38.61
CA MET A 1 3.89 -15.51 37.65
C MET A 1 4.54 -15.04 36.36
N LEU A 2 5.86 -15.29 36.24
CA LEU A 2 6.65 -14.94 35.05
C LEU A 2 6.12 -15.75 33.87
N MET A 3 5.45 -15.10 32.93
CA MET A 3 5.10 -15.72 31.67
C MET A 3 6.30 -15.58 30.73
N GLN A 4 7.06 -16.67 30.69
CA GLN A 4 8.17 -16.96 29.82
C GLN A 4 7.67 -16.99 28.36
N ILE A 5 7.50 -15.83 27.73
CA ILE A 5 7.33 -15.68 26.28
C ILE A 5 8.29 -14.61 25.80
N ILE A 6 9.58 -14.89 25.92
CA ILE A 6 10.59 -14.33 25.02
C ILE A 6 10.77 -15.40 23.94
N PHE A 7 9.84 -15.48 22.98
CA PHE A 7 10.22 -16.05 21.70
C PHE A 7 11.17 -15.04 21.07
N SER A 8 12.42 -15.45 20.85
CA SER A 8 13.42 -14.64 20.17
C SER A 8 12.86 -14.15 18.83
N LEU A 9 12.43 -12.90 18.76
CA LEU A 9 12.04 -12.26 17.51
C LEU A 9 13.33 -12.10 16.70
N ARG A 10 13.58 -13.03 15.77
CA ARG A 10 14.73 -12.99 14.86
C ARG A 10 14.25 -12.55 13.49
N VAL A 11 15.09 -11.74 12.83
CA VAL A 11 14.91 -11.43 11.41
C VAL A 11 14.92 -12.74 10.63
N PRO A 12 13.91 -13.03 9.78
CA PRO A 12 13.93 -14.22 8.94
C PRO A 12 15.21 -14.28 8.09
N PRO A 13 15.75 -15.48 7.80
CA PRO A 13 16.90 -15.60 6.92
C PRO A 13 16.64 -14.96 5.54
N PRO A 14 17.68 -14.52 4.82
CA PRO A 14 17.53 -13.95 3.49
C PRO A 14 16.68 -14.84 2.56
N GLY A 15 15.72 -14.24 1.88
CA GLY A 15 14.80 -14.94 0.97
C GLY A 15 13.72 -15.79 1.66
N LYS A 16 13.55 -15.71 2.98
CA LYS A 16 12.48 -16.42 3.72
C LYS A 16 11.38 -15.51 4.24
N GLY A 17 11.55 -14.19 4.14
CA GLY A 17 10.59 -13.20 4.62
C GLY A 17 11.30 -11.97 5.19
N ALA A 18 10.56 -11.19 5.98
CA ALA A 18 11.06 -9.99 6.66
C ALA A 18 10.55 -9.92 8.09
N LEU A 19 11.19 -9.12 8.93
CA LEU A 19 10.65 -8.77 10.24
C LEU A 19 9.86 -7.46 10.11
N TYR A 20 8.54 -7.55 10.13
CA TYR A 20 7.68 -6.38 10.01
C TYR A 20 7.59 -5.66 11.37
N ILE A 21 7.98 -4.38 11.40
CA ILE A 21 7.94 -3.54 12.58
C ILE A 21 6.65 -2.69 12.55
N ARG A 22 5.88 -2.69 13.64
CA ARG A 22 4.66 -1.88 13.80
C ARG A 22 4.79 -0.95 15.01
N PRO A 23 5.26 0.28 14.79
CA PRO A 23 5.10 1.36 15.76
C PRO A 23 3.62 1.77 15.85
N LEU A 24 3.17 2.08 17.06
CA LEU A 24 1.82 2.51 17.36
C LEU A 24 1.86 3.59 18.44
N LEU A 25 1.07 4.65 18.24
CA LEU A 25 0.86 5.70 19.24
C LEU A 25 -0.62 5.73 19.60
N ILE A 26 -0.93 5.51 20.88
CA ILE A 26 -2.30 5.47 21.42
C ILE A 26 -2.47 6.61 22.41
N GLY A 27 -3.52 7.40 22.28
CA GLY A 27 -3.93 8.34 23.33
C GLY A 27 -4.57 7.58 24.51
N SER A 28 -4.08 7.82 25.72
CA SER A 28 -4.48 7.12 26.95
C SER A 28 -4.71 8.10 28.12
N GLY A 29 -5.20 7.59 29.25
CA GLY A 29 -5.43 8.38 30.47
C GLY A 29 -6.91 8.61 30.80
N ALA A 30 -7.16 9.11 32.01
CA ALA A 30 -8.49 9.21 32.60
C ALA A 30 -9.25 10.48 32.14
N ILE A 31 -9.73 10.48 30.89
CA ILE A 31 -10.57 11.56 30.35
C ILE A 31 -11.78 10.97 29.61
N LEU A 32 -12.98 11.49 29.88
CA LEU A 32 -14.22 11.12 29.15
C LEU A 32 -14.66 12.20 28.17
N GLY A 33 -14.20 13.45 28.35
CA GLY A 33 -14.51 14.57 27.47
C GLY A 33 -13.82 14.46 26.11
N VAL A 34 -14.41 15.09 25.09
CA VAL A 34 -13.81 15.18 23.74
C VAL A 34 -12.70 16.23 23.76
N ALA A 35 -11.48 15.78 24.04
CA ALA A 35 -10.26 16.59 24.06
C ALA A 35 -9.04 15.72 23.72
N PRO A 36 -7.87 16.31 23.42
CA PRO A 36 -6.62 15.56 23.31
C PRO A 36 -6.37 14.71 24.56
N ALA A 37 -5.77 13.53 24.36
CA ALA A 37 -5.47 12.63 25.46
C ALA A 37 -4.43 13.28 26.41
N PRO A 38 -4.59 13.15 27.75
CA PRO A 38 -3.63 13.69 28.71
C PRO A 38 -2.30 12.91 28.72
N GLU A 39 -2.33 11.65 28.27
CA GLU A 39 -1.17 10.77 28.18
C GLU A 39 -1.18 10.02 26.85
N TYR A 40 -0.01 9.51 26.46
CA TYR A 40 0.15 8.72 25.24
C TYR A 40 1.02 7.50 25.52
N THR A 41 0.64 6.38 24.95
CA THR A 41 1.42 5.15 24.97
C THR A 41 2.02 4.91 23.59
N PHE A 42 3.34 4.93 23.51
CA PHE A 42 4.09 4.50 22.32
C PHE A 42 4.52 3.05 22.49
N LEU A 43 4.10 2.20 21.56
CA LEU A 43 4.38 0.77 21.52
C LEU A 43 5.02 0.42 20.19
N ILE A 44 6.03 -0.44 20.22
CA ILE A 44 6.55 -1.11 19.03
C ILE A 44 6.38 -2.60 19.23
N TYR A 45 5.78 -3.27 18.25
CA TYR A 45 5.86 -4.72 18.16
C TYR A 45 6.40 -5.13 16.79
N ALA A 46 7.03 -6.31 16.74
CA ALA A 46 7.56 -6.87 15.51
C ALA A 46 6.94 -8.24 15.25
N SER A 47 6.78 -8.60 13.98
CA SER A 47 6.23 -9.90 13.58
C SER A 47 6.96 -10.42 12.35
N PRO A 48 7.48 -11.66 12.35
CA PRO A 48 8.04 -12.24 11.15
C PRO A 48 6.92 -12.44 10.13
N VAL A 49 7.12 -11.88 8.94
CA VAL A 49 6.21 -12.04 7.81
C VAL A 49 6.86 -12.93 6.76
N GLY A 50 6.07 -13.84 6.21
CA GLY A 50 6.54 -14.72 5.15
C GLY A 50 6.80 -13.95 3.85
N ASP A 51 7.40 -14.67 2.92
CA ASP A 51 7.60 -14.19 1.56
C ASP A 51 6.23 -14.00 0.84
N TYR A 52 5.74 -12.76 0.79
CA TYR A 52 4.57 -12.36 0.00
C TYR A 52 4.84 -12.41 -1.52
N HIS A 53 6.10 -12.65 -1.93
CA HIS A 53 6.59 -12.64 -3.31
C HIS A 53 6.49 -14.00 -4.02
N LYS A 54 6.12 -15.08 -3.30
CA LYS A 54 5.75 -16.34 -3.97
C LYS A 54 4.64 -16.05 -4.98
N ALA A 55 4.87 -16.51 -6.22
CA ALA A 55 4.02 -16.33 -7.41
C ALA A 55 2.53 -16.44 -7.06
N SER A 56 1.97 -15.31 -6.65
CA SER A 56 0.56 -15.16 -6.40
C SER A 56 0.03 -14.40 -7.60
N SER A 57 -1.14 -14.83 -8.09
CA SER A 57 -1.91 -14.09 -9.07
C SER A 57 -1.98 -12.60 -8.69
N GLY A 58 -2.01 -11.74 -9.69
CA GLY A 58 -2.28 -10.32 -9.48
C GLY A 58 -3.66 -10.10 -8.87
N LEU A 59 -3.91 -8.86 -8.45
CA LEU A 59 -5.14 -8.50 -7.77
C LEU A 59 -6.33 -8.48 -8.73
N ASN A 60 -7.46 -8.99 -8.25
CA ASN A 60 -8.78 -8.77 -8.84
C ASN A 60 -9.53 -7.76 -7.98
N LEU A 61 -9.68 -6.53 -8.47
CA LEU A 61 -10.27 -5.42 -7.73
C LEU A 61 -11.73 -5.18 -8.12
N ARG A 62 -12.55 -4.81 -7.14
CA ARG A 62 -13.89 -4.23 -7.37
C ARG A 62 -13.85 -2.74 -7.06
N VAL A 63 -14.37 -1.92 -7.96
CA VAL A 63 -14.58 -0.49 -7.66
C VAL A 63 -15.81 -0.33 -6.78
N ASP A 64 -15.65 0.27 -5.61
CA ASP A 64 -16.75 0.71 -4.75
C ASP A 64 -17.06 2.19 -5.01
N HIS A 65 -18.26 2.42 -5.54
CA HIS A 65 -18.80 3.74 -5.86
C HIS A 65 -19.85 4.21 -4.85
N LYS A 66 -20.12 3.42 -3.81
CA LYS A 66 -21.14 3.70 -2.78
C LYS A 66 -20.50 4.09 -1.45
N SER A 67 -19.31 3.57 -1.18
CA SER A 67 -18.55 3.85 0.03
C SER A 67 -17.28 4.62 -0.32
N HIS A 68 -16.79 5.40 0.63
CA HIS A 68 -15.57 6.19 0.47
C HIS A 68 -14.59 5.87 1.59
N ARG A 69 -13.31 5.79 1.24
CA ARG A 69 -12.21 5.51 2.19
C ARG A 69 -11.94 6.70 3.10
N ALA A 70 -11.94 7.89 2.51
CA ALA A 70 -11.63 9.15 3.13
C ALA A 70 -12.42 10.27 2.45
N HIS A 71 -12.39 11.46 3.05
CA HIS A 71 -12.98 12.68 2.49
C HIS A 71 -12.07 13.88 2.78
N SER A 72 -12.22 14.95 2.00
CA SER A 72 -11.49 16.20 2.24
C SER A 72 -11.77 16.72 3.66
N GLY A 73 -10.73 17.24 4.31
CA GLY A 73 -10.76 17.64 5.72
C GLY A 73 -10.75 16.48 6.74
N GLY A 74 -10.80 15.23 6.28
CA GLY A 74 -10.66 14.04 7.12
C GLY A 74 -9.19 13.66 7.37
N THR A 75 -9.00 12.46 7.91
CA THR A 75 -7.66 11.94 8.27
C THR A 75 -7.00 11.09 7.18
N GLY A 76 -7.50 11.12 5.94
CA GLY A 76 -7.10 10.19 4.87
C GLY A 76 -5.60 10.12 4.61
N GLY A 77 -4.92 11.27 4.57
CA GLY A 77 -3.47 11.38 4.38
C GLY A 77 -2.61 10.99 5.60
N VAL A 78 -3.22 10.54 6.70
CA VAL A 78 -2.52 10.13 7.93
C VAL A 78 -2.76 8.64 8.17
N LYS A 79 -1.77 7.90 8.69
CA LYS A 79 -1.94 6.47 9.00
C LYS A 79 -2.67 6.26 10.33
N SER A 80 -3.91 6.74 10.40
CA SER A 80 -4.81 6.64 11.56
C SER A 80 -5.70 5.39 11.50
N CYS A 81 -6.01 4.81 12.66
CA CYS A 81 -6.97 3.70 12.77
C CYS A 81 -8.37 4.08 12.26
N THR A 82 -8.74 5.36 12.36
CA THR A 82 -10.03 5.91 11.89
C THR A 82 -10.27 5.69 10.39
N ASN A 83 -9.21 5.51 9.61
CA ASN A 83 -9.30 5.29 8.17
C ASN A 83 -9.50 3.81 7.79
N TYR A 84 -9.31 2.87 8.72
CA TYR A 84 -9.46 1.45 8.42
C TYR A 84 -10.87 0.94 8.73
N SER A 85 -11.57 1.54 9.70
CA SER A 85 -12.93 1.13 10.03
C SER A 85 -13.92 1.31 8.86
N PRO A 86 -13.92 2.43 8.11
CA PRO A 86 -14.84 2.63 6.98
C PRO A 86 -14.66 1.61 5.86
N VAL A 87 -13.45 1.09 5.65
CA VAL A 87 -13.16 0.17 4.53
C VAL A 87 -13.53 -1.27 4.81
N VAL A 88 -13.68 -1.67 6.08
CA VAL A 88 -13.85 -3.09 6.47
C VAL A 88 -15.06 -3.71 5.79
N LYS A 89 -16.20 -3.02 5.81
CA LYS A 89 -17.44 -3.54 5.23
C LYS A 89 -17.29 -3.82 3.74
N SER A 90 -16.85 -2.81 2.96
CA SER A 90 -16.62 -2.94 1.52
C SER A 90 -15.61 -4.03 1.18
N LEU A 91 -14.54 -4.14 1.97
CA LEU A 91 -13.52 -5.17 1.78
C LEU A 91 -14.08 -6.58 2.03
N VAL A 92 -14.86 -6.78 3.08
CA VAL A 92 -15.49 -8.07 3.40
C VAL A 92 -16.47 -8.46 2.30
N GLU A 93 -17.31 -7.53 1.85
CA GLU A 93 -18.27 -7.77 0.76
C GLU A 93 -17.55 -8.12 -0.55
N ALA A 94 -16.50 -7.38 -0.92
CA ALA A 94 -15.69 -7.66 -2.10
C ALA A 94 -15.05 -9.06 -2.01
N LYS A 95 -14.44 -9.42 -0.88
CA LYS A 95 -13.84 -10.74 -0.67
C LYS A 95 -14.87 -11.87 -0.73
N SER A 96 -16.04 -11.68 -0.12
CA SER A 96 -17.14 -12.66 -0.20
C SER A 96 -17.64 -12.88 -1.63
N SER A 97 -17.43 -11.91 -2.52
CA SER A 97 -17.77 -11.97 -3.94
C SER A 97 -16.60 -12.40 -4.84
N GLY A 98 -15.48 -12.88 -4.28
CA GLY A 98 -14.33 -13.40 -5.04
C GLY A 98 -13.33 -12.35 -5.52
N PHE A 99 -13.41 -11.11 -5.01
CA PHE A 99 -12.41 -10.07 -5.27
C PHE A 99 -11.27 -10.12 -4.24
N SER A 100 -10.08 -9.72 -4.65
CA SER A 100 -8.91 -9.64 -3.77
C SER A 100 -9.02 -8.45 -2.81
N ASP A 101 -9.48 -7.31 -3.32
CA ASP A 101 -9.58 -6.05 -2.62
C ASP A 101 -10.62 -5.13 -3.29
N VAL A 102 -10.87 -3.97 -2.69
CA VAL A 102 -11.75 -2.91 -3.16
C VAL A 102 -10.90 -1.69 -3.57
N LEU A 103 -11.26 -1.05 -4.68
CA LEU A 103 -10.74 0.24 -5.12
C LEU A 103 -11.78 1.33 -4.84
N PHE A 104 -11.39 2.38 -4.13
CA PHE A 104 -12.29 3.47 -3.78
C PHE A 104 -12.21 4.63 -4.77
N LEU A 105 -13.34 5.30 -4.94
CA LEU A 105 -13.44 6.58 -5.63
C LEU A 105 -13.50 7.74 -4.64
N ASP A 106 -13.07 8.91 -5.09
CA ASP A 106 -13.08 10.14 -4.31
C ASP A 106 -14.49 10.49 -3.83
N ALA A 107 -14.60 10.97 -2.59
CA ALA A 107 -15.88 11.34 -2.01
C ALA A 107 -16.49 12.61 -2.62
N ALA A 108 -15.69 13.46 -3.27
CA ALA A 108 -16.12 14.76 -3.75
C ALA A 108 -16.92 14.67 -5.05
N THR A 109 -16.50 13.80 -5.97
CA THR A 109 -17.06 13.66 -7.31
C THR A 109 -17.51 12.23 -7.62
N GLY A 110 -16.96 11.23 -6.94
CA GLY A 110 -17.22 9.81 -7.21
C GLY A 110 -16.71 9.38 -8.59
N ARG A 111 -15.67 10.03 -9.11
CA ARG A 111 -15.15 9.81 -10.48
C ARG A 111 -13.67 9.45 -10.49
N ASN A 112 -12.89 9.98 -9.57
CA ASN A 112 -11.45 9.78 -9.51
C ASN A 112 -11.11 8.62 -8.59
N ILE A 113 -10.18 7.78 -9.02
CA ILE A 113 -9.67 6.68 -8.21
C ILE A 113 -8.76 7.23 -7.10
N GLU A 114 -8.82 6.64 -5.92
CA GLU A 114 -7.98 7.05 -4.77
C GLU A 114 -6.99 5.95 -4.38
N GLU A 115 -7.42 5.01 -3.55
CA GLU A 115 -6.59 3.92 -3.03
C GLU A 115 -7.42 2.64 -3.03
N ALA A 116 -6.72 1.49 -3.07
CA ALA A 116 -7.32 0.25 -2.60
C ALA A 116 -7.33 0.24 -1.06
N SER A 117 -7.94 -0.77 -0.42
CA SER A 117 -8.25 -0.70 1.02
C SER A 117 -7.08 -0.31 1.94
N ALA A 118 -5.84 -0.69 1.59
CA ALA A 118 -4.65 -0.35 2.34
C ALA A 118 -3.39 -0.10 1.48
N CYS A 119 -3.55 0.20 0.19
CA CYS A 119 -2.43 0.42 -0.74
C CYS A 119 -2.72 1.49 -1.79
N ASN A 120 -1.66 2.20 -2.18
CA ASN A 120 -1.72 3.19 -3.25
C ASN A 120 -1.83 2.48 -4.61
N ILE A 121 -2.43 3.13 -5.59
CA ILE A 121 -2.62 2.61 -6.95
C ILE A 121 -1.88 3.47 -7.99
N PHE A 122 -1.42 2.80 -9.04
CA PHE A 122 -0.83 3.39 -10.23
C PHE A 122 -1.48 2.81 -11.48
N ILE A 123 -1.61 3.64 -12.51
CA ILE A 123 -1.99 3.23 -13.86
C ILE A 123 -0.87 3.57 -14.85
N VAL A 124 -0.74 2.78 -15.91
CA VAL A 124 0.23 2.98 -16.98
C VAL A 124 -0.49 3.06 -18.32
N LYS A 125 -0.15 4.05 -19.14
CA LYS A 125 -0.61 4.20 -20.53
C LYS A 125 0.54 4.74 -21.38
N GLY A 126 1.00 3.97 -22.36
CA GLY A 126 2.27 4.25 -23.04
C GLY A 126 3.44 4.41 -22.06
N ASN A 127 4.13 5.55 -22.13
CA ASN A 127 5.28 5.87 -21.27
C ASN A 127 4.90 6.71 -20.02
N ILE A 128 3.61 6.86 -19.72
CA ILE A 128 3.11 7.68 -18.61
C ILE A 128 2.63 6.77 -17.48
N VAL A 129 3.13 7.03 -16.27
CA VAL A 129 2.70 6.39 -15.02
C VAL A 129 1.96 7.43 -14.19
N SER A 130 0.66 7.23 -13.96
CA SER A 130 -0.17 8.16 -13.20
C SER A 130 -0.61 7.58 -11.86
N THR A 131 -0.63 8.41 -10.82
CA THR A 131 -1.12 8.04 -9.48
C THR A 131 -1.81 9.24 -8.82
N PRO A 132 -2.87 9.02 -8.02
CA PRO A 132 -3.56 10.10 -7.29
C PRO A 132 -2.61 10.92 -6.40
N PRO A 133 -2.80 12.25 -6.29
CA PRO A 133 -1.92 13.13 -5.53
C PRO A 133 -2.08 12.93 -4.02
N THR A 134 -1.00 13.14 -3.26
CA THR A 134 -0.99 12.93 -1.80
C THR A 134 -1.48 14.14 -0.98
N SER A 135 -1.86 15.23 -1.65
CA SER A 135 -2.41 16.43 -1.04
C SER A 135 -3.87 16.25 -0.62
N GLY A 136 -4.14 15.44 0.40
CA GLY A 136 -5.48 15.32 1.00
C GLY A 136 -5.85 13.92 1.46
N THR A 137 -6.67 13.24 0.67
CA THR A 137 -7.32 11.97 1.02
C THR A 137 -6.45 10.75 0.78
N ILE A 138 -5.25 10.89 0.19
CA ILE A 138 -4.37 9.76 -0.13
C ILE A 138 -3.24 9.67 0.88
N LEU A 139 -2.99 8.48 1.42
CA LEU A 139 -1.85 8.25 2.30
C LEU A 139 -0.53 8.37 1.50
N PRO A 140 0.43 9.22 1.91
CA PRO A 140 1.73 9.35 1.23
C PRO A 140 2.63 8.14 1.52
N GLY A 141 2.36 7.01 0.85
CA GLY A 141 3.09 5.77 1.03
C GLY A 141 4.55 5.90 0.65
N ILE A 142 5.45 5.38 1.49
CA ILE A 142 6.88 5.35 1.20
C ILE A 142 7.18 4.49 -0.04
N THR A 143 6.52 3.34 -0.17
CA THR A 143 6.65 2.50 -1.37
C THR A 143 6.17 3.23 -2.63
N ARG A 144 5.05 3.97 -2.55
CA ARG A 144 4.57 4.82 -3.66
C ARG A 144 5.63 5.82 -4.10
N LYS A 145 6.26 6.52 -3.14
CA LYS A 145 7.35 7.47 -3.41
C LYS A 145 8.54 6.77 -4.08
N SER A 146 9.06 5.70 -3.48
CA SER A 146 10.20 4.95 -4.04
C SER A 146 9.92 4.44 -5.44
N ILE A 147 8.71 3.94 -5.70
CA ILE A 147 8.32 3.42 -7.02
C ILE A 147 8.19 4.54 -8.06
N SER A 148 7.72 5.72 -7.67
CA SER A 148 7.70 6.91 -8.54
C SER A 148 9.12 7.33 -8.94
N GLU A 149 10.06 7.30 -8.01
CA GLU A 149 11.48 7.60 -8.29
C GLU A 149 12.10 6.54 -9.21
N LEU A 150 11.91 5.25 -8.92
CA LEU A 150 12.46 4.16 -9.74
C LEU A 150 11.88 4.14 -11.16
N ALA A 151 10.58 4.40 -11.33
CA ALA A 151 9.96 4.48 -12.65
C ALA A 151 10.55 5.64 -13.47
N SER A 152 10.80 6.78 -12.82
CA SER A 152 11.46 7.93 -13.45
C SER A 152 12.90 7.62 -13.87
N ASP A 153 13.66 6.91 -13.02
CA ASP A 153 15.04 6.51 -13.29
C ASP A 153 15.17 5.62 -14.55
N ILE A 154 14.13 4.87 -14.91
CA ILE A 154 14.09 4.02 -16.12
C ILE A 154 13.30 4.66 -17.28
N GLY A 155 13.04 5.96 -17.22
CA GLY A 155 12.55 6.76 -18.34
C GLY A 155 11.05 6.93 -18.46
N TYR A 156 10.24 6.47 -17.50
CA TYR A 156 8.80 6.74 -17.49
C TYR A 156 8.50 8.16 -17.00
N GLN A 157 7.45 8.77 -17.55
CA GLN A 157 6.92 10.05 -17.06
C GLN A 157 5.95 9.79 -15.91
N VAL A 158 6.37 10.05 -14.68
CA VAL A 158 5.52 9.89 -13.51
C VAL A 158 4.72 11.16 -13.25
N GLN A 159 3.40 11.02 -13.12
CA GLN A 159 2.46 12.12 -12.90
C GLN A 159 1.65 11.86 -11.62
N GLU A 160 1.76 12.78 -10.66
CA GLU A 160 0.85 12.85 -9.52
C GLU A 160 -0.32 13.75 -9.88
N ARG A 161 -1.47 13.15 -10.20
CA ARG A 161 -2.68 13.86 -10.66
C ARG A 161 -3.92 13.04 -10.39
N ASP A 162 -5.07 13.69 -10.44
CA ASP A 162 -6.34 12.98 -10.45
C ASP A 162 -6.39 12.03 -11.65
N VAL A 163 -6.87 10.82 -11.40
CA VAL A 163 -7.05 9.77 -12.40
C VAL A 163 -8.51 9.36 -12.35
N SER A 164 -9.23 9.55 -13.44
CA SER A 164 -10.64 9.16 -13.52
C SER A 164 -10.80 7.63 -13.63
N VAL A 165 -11.97 7.11 -13.25
CA VAL A 165 -12.32 5.71 -13.45
C VAL A 165 -12.35 5.38 -14.95
N GLU A 166 -12.71 6.31 -15.81
CA GLU A 166 -12.64 6.15 -17.27
C GLU A 166 -11.20 5.91 -17.75
N GLU A 167 -10.24 6.70 -17.27
CA GLU A 167 -8.83 6.49 -17.57
C GLU A 167 -8.29 5.16 -17.03
N LEU A 168 -8.75 4.75 -15.84
CA LEU A 168 -8.42 3.43 -15.30
C LEU A 168 -8.87 2.32 -16.25
N LEU A 169 -10.09 2.38 -16.78
CA LEU A 169 -10.62 1.36 -17.69
C LEU A 169 -9.87 1.29 -19.04
N GLU A 170 -9.16 2.35 -19.41
CA GLU A 170 -8.32 2.43 -20.62
C GLU A 170 -6.83 2.19 -20.37
N ALA A 171 -6.43 1.96 -19.11
CA ALA A 171 -5.04 1.73 -18.77
C ALA A 171 -4.51 0.42 -19.37
N GLU A 172 -3.23 0.41 -19.73
CA GLU A 172 -2.56 -0.78 -20.25
C GLU A 172 -2.11 -1.72 -19.13
N GLU A 173 -1.68 -1.13 -18.01
CA GLU A 173 -1.21 -1.83 -16.82
C GLU A 173 -1.66 -1.06 -15.58
N VAL A 174 -1.97 -1.79 -14.51
CA VAL A 174 -2.37 -1.24 -13.22
C VAL A 174 -1.64 -2.02 -12.13
N PHE A 175 -1.12 -1.33 -11.12
CA PHE A 175 -0.49 -2.00 -9.99
C PHE A 175 -0.72 -1.22 -8.69
N CYS A 176 -0.68 -1.95 -7.58
CA CYS A 176 -0.78 -1.40 -6.23
C CYS A 176 0.56 -1.47 -5.51
N THR A 177 0.81 -0.52 -4.62
CA THR A 177 2.05 -0.45 -3.83
C THR A 177 1.77 -0.32 -2.34
N GLY A 178 2.57 -1.01 -1.53
CA GLY A 178 2.53 -0.89 -0.07
C GLY A 178 3.55 -1.79 0.59
N THR A 179 3.95 -1.48 1.83
CA THR A 179 5.06 -2.17 2.52
C THR A 179 4.95 -3.70 2.53
N ALA A 180 3.75 -4.24 2.73
CA ALA A 180 3.56 -5.69 2.85
C ALA A 180 3.70 -6.46 1.51
N MET A 181 3.38 -5.80 0.40
CA MET A 181 3.32 -6.43 -0.94
C MET A 181 4.36 -5.88 -1.91
N VAL A 182 5.07 -4.82 -1.51
CA VAL A 182 5.98 -4.00 -2.32
C VAL A 182 5.25 -3.43 -3.53
N VAL A 183 5.27 -4.14 -4.66
CA VAL A 183 4.49 -3.83 -5.87
C VAL A 183 3.72 -5.08 -6.25
N LYS A 184 2.42 -4.93 -6.53
CA LYS A 184 1.57 -6.03 -6.99
C LYS A 184 0.77 -5.61 -8.21
N ALA A 185 0.91 -6.39 -9.28
CA ALA A 185 0.08 -6.22 -10.47
C ALA A 185 -1.41 -6.37 -10.12
N VAL A 186 -2.25 -5.58 -10.77
CA VAL A 186 -3.70 -5.73 -10.81
C VAL A 186 -4.03 -6.43 -12.11
N GLU A 187 -4.51 -7.67 -12.02
CA GLU A 187 -4.91 -8.46 -13.20
C GLU A 187 -6.22 -7.94 -13.78
N THR A 188 -7.18 -7.63 -12.90
CA THR A 188 -8.51 -7.20 -13.34
C THR A 188 -9.11 -6.16 -12.41
N VAL A 189 -9.89 -5.26 -12.99
CA VAL A 189 -10.78 -4.33 -12.27
C VAL A 189 -12.18 -4.55 -12.79
N THR A 190 -13.14 -4.64 -11.88
CA THR A 190 -14.58 -4.65 -12.20
C THR A 190 -15.24 -3.38 -11.70
N PHE A 191 -15.85 -2.63 -12.63
CA PHE A 191 -16.67 -1.45 -12.34
C PHE A 191 -18.06 -1.66 -12.96
N HIS A 192 -19.08 -1.65 -12.10
CA HIS A 192 -20.42 -2.13 -12.47
C HIS A 192 -20.34 -3.53 -13.12
N ASP A 193 -20.91 -3.70 -14.31
CA ASP A 193 -20.90 -4.97 -15.06
C ASP A 193 -19.69 -5.10 -16.00
N LYS A 194 -18.79 -4.11 -16.03
CA LYS A 194 -17.62 -4.12 -16.91
C LYS A 194 -16.40 -4.62 -16.15
N LYS A 195 -15.81 -5.71 -16.66
CA LYS A 195 -14.55 -6.26 -16.18
C LYS A 195 -13.45 -6.01 -17.20
N ILE A 196 -12.42 -5.28 -16.79
CA ILE A 196 -11.23 -4.99 -17.60
C ILE A 196 -10.09 -5.89 -17.10
N LYS A 197 -9.29 -6.37 -18.05
CA LYS A 197 -8.07 -7.13 -17.78
C LYS A 197 -6.87 -6.29 -18.23
N TYR A 198 -5.86 -6.22 -17.38
CA TYR A 198 -4.64 -5.46 -17.64
C TYR A 198 -3.47 -6.37 -18.01
N ARG A 199 -2.42 -5.76 -18.57
CA ARG A 199 -1.15 -6.44 -18.83
C ARG A 199 -0.48 -6.80 -17.51
N THR A 200 -0.01 -8.05 -17.41
CA THR A 200 0.76 -8.57 -16.29
C THR A 200 1.85 -9.50 -16.81
N GLY A 201 2.77 -9.94 -15.94
CA GLY A 201 3.81 -10.91 -16.30
C GLY A 201 5.22 -10.31 -16.21
N GLU A 202 6.22 -11.06 -16.67
CA GLU A 202 7.64 -10.71 -16.50
C GLU A 202 8.04 -9.41 -17.19
N GLU A 203 7.42 -9.10 -18.33
CA GLU A 203 7.70 -7.88 -19.10
C GLU A 203 6.99 -6.63 -18.56
N ALA A 204 6.00 -6.81 -17.68
CA ALA A 204 5.20 -5.73 -17.09
C ALA A 204 6.08 -4.79 -16.24
N LEU A 205 5.75 -3.51 -16.25
CA LEU A 205 6.47 -2.49 -15.49
C LEU A 205 6.45 -2.80 -13.99
N SER A 206 5.31 -3.28 -13.46
CA SER A 206 5.11 -3.67 -12.08
C SER A 206 6.11 -4.73 -11.63
N THR A 207 6.44 -5.68 -12.51
CA THR A 207 7.40 -6.75 -12.21
C THR A 207 8.82 -6.21 -12.19
N LYS A 208 9.18 -5.35 -13.14
CA LYS A 208 10.49 -4.68 -13.16
C LYS A 208 10.69 -3.82 -11.91
N LEU A 209 9.71 -2.97 -11.58
CA LEU A 209 9.76 -2.09 -10.40
C LEU A 209 9.79 -2.86 -9.09
N HIS A 210 9.04 -3.98 -9.02
CA HIS A 210 9.11 -4.90 -7.90
C HIS A 210 10.54 -5.40 -7.67
N LEU A 211 11.15 -5.97 -8.71
CA LEU A 211 12.51 -6.52 -8.65
C LEU A 211 13.55 -5.46 -8.31
N MET A 212 13.44 -4.26 -8.90
CA MET A 212 14.33 -3.15 -8.59
C MET A 212 14.29 -2.81 -7.10
N LEU A 213 13.09 -2.61 -6.54
CA LEU A 213 12.95 -2.22 -5.14
C LEU A 213 13.35 -3.34 -4.17
N THR A 214 12.96 -4.60 -4.44
CA THR A 214 13.34 -5.72 -3.57
C THR A 214 14.83 -6.03 -3.63
N ASN A 215 15.48 -5.90 -4.79
CA ASN A 215 16.93 -6.07 -4.89
C ASN A 215 17.68 -5.01 -4.07
N ILE A 216 17.19 -3.78 -4.03
CA ILE A 216 17.73 -2.74 -3.14
C ILE A 216 17.52 -3.19 -1.69
N GLN A 217 16.28 -3.48 -1.28
CA GLN A 217 15.93 -3.87 0.10
C GLN A 217 16.70 -5.09 0.63
N MET A 218 17.07 -6.01 -0.25
CA MET A 218 17.81 -7.23 0.07
C MET A 218 19.34 -7.05 0.00
N GLY A 219 19.83 -5.85 -0.33
CA GLY A 219 21.26 -5.57 -0.49
C GLY A 219 21.92 -6.29 -1.67
N ILE A 220 21.13 -6.74 -2.65
CA ILE A 220 21.62 -7.42 -3.86
C ILE A 220 22.27 -6.41 -4.81
N VAL A 221 21.73 -5.19 -4.85
CA VAL A 221 22.27 -4.07 -5.62
C VAL A 221 22.59 -2.90 -4.71
N GLU A 222 23.48 -2.03 -5.16
CA GLU A 222 23.83 -0.79 -4.48
C GLU A 222 22.60 0.11 -4.31
N ASP A 223 22.39 0.61 -3.09
CA ASP A 223 21.37 1.60 -2.79
C ASP A 223 21.87 3.03 -3.10
N LYS A 224 21.63 3.45 -4.34
CA LYS A 224 22.01 4.79 -4.81
C LYS A 224 21.15 5.93 -4.25
N LYS A 225 20.04 5.61 -3.56
CA LYS A 225 19.08 6.57 -3.03
C LYS A 225 19.19 6.75 -1.51
N SER A 226 20.08 5.99 -0.86
CA SER A 226 20.30 6.01 0.59
C SER A 226 19.02 5.77 1.39
N TRP A 227 18.18 4.82 0.93
CA TRP A 227 16.97 4.35 1.61
C TRP A 227 17.24 3.31 2.69
N MET A 228 18.32 2.54 2.54
CA MET A 228 18.73 1.49 3.47
C MET A 228 19.60 2.07 4.57
N VAL A 229 19.36 1.58 5.78
CA VAL A 229 20.17 1.87 6.95
C VAL A 229 20.58 0.54 7.57
N GLU A 230 21.87 0.40 7.83
CA GLU A 230 22.39 -0.74 8.59
C GLU A 230 21.95 -0.62 10.05
N ILE A 231 21.33 -1.68 10.55
CA ILE A 231 20.98 -1.79 11.96
C ILE A 231 21.98 -2.74 12.58
N ASN A 232 22.92 -2.18 13.36
CA ASN A 232 23.85 -2.99 14.14
C ASN A 232 23.04 -3.89 15.08
N GLY A 233 23.46 -5.16 15.21
CA GLY A 233 22.98 -5.98 16.30
C GLY A 233 23.28 -5.29 17.64
N CYS A 234 22.43 -5.46 18.64
CA CYS A 234 22.90 -5.23 20.00
C CYS A 234 24.02 -6.24 20.24
N ASP A 235 25.27 -5.79 20.27
CA ASP A 235 26.35 -6.57 20.84
C ASP A 235 25.93 -6.93 22.27
N GLU A 236 25.92 -8.23 22.59
CA GLU A 236 25.82 -8.70 23.98
C GLU A 236 27.12 -8.43 24.74
#